data_AF-A0A7V4M035-F1
#
_entry.id   AF-A0A7V4M035-F1
#
_cell.length_a   1.000
_cell.length_b   1.000
_cell.length_c   1.000
_cell.angle_alpha   90.00
_cell.angle_beta   90.00
_cell.angle_gamma   90.00
#
_symmetry.space_group_name_H-M   'P 1'
#
loop_
_entity.id
_entity.type
_entity.pdbx_description
1 polymer ?
#
loop_
_entity_poly.entity_id
_entity_poly.type
_entity_poly.pdbx_seq_one_letter_code
_entity_poly.pdbx_strand_id
1 'polypeptide(L)'
;MRTRIVALFCAVLAAAWAAEAGIAYTMQVSSDGGGQQGGGPGKMTLKGMIQDDNARIEFQGQSGHGMPAGGYMLIKEGGAKTYMVDTENKMYFSMNTKDAADMAGAMMGMKVSDVSVEKTLDEDGGKILGYQVRHVKIRTSYTMEMNVMGNQMKSSVAQEDEMWVADGIKLPNADEWMKPLKGALGGEFKKIADAQKEHMKGFPLKMVSLHTSTNPMGQTQTTKSTMEVTELAEKDIPAGMFAIPADYREQAMPQMPGPGAGRMPQRQNR
;
A
#
# COMPACT_ATOMS: atom_id res chain seq x y z
N MET A 1 -34.19 -35.70 -56.40
CA MET A 1 -35.18 -34.60 -56.48
C MET A 1 -35.35 -34.03 -55.06
N ARG A 2 -35.06 -32.74 -54.86
CA ARG A 2 -35.46 -31.85 -53.74
C ARG A 2 -34.88 -32.02 -52.31
N THR A 3 -33.71 -31.40 -52.12
CA THR A 3 -33.34 -30.31 -51.17
C THR A 3 -34.03 -30.09 -49.78
N ARG A 4 -33.16 -29.81 -48.78
CA ARG A 4 -33.23 -28.93 -47.55
C ARG A 4 -33.50 -29.63 -46.19
N ILE A 5 -32.90 -29.32 -45.02
CA ILE A 5 -31.86 -28.40 -44.47
C ILE A 5 -31.66 -28.78 -42.96
N VAL A 6 -30.40 -28.78 -42.46
CA VAL A 6 -29.81 -28.28 -41.15
C VAL A 6 -30.58 -28.55 -39.82
N ALA A 7 -29.99 -29.05 -38.71
CA ALA A 7 -28.95 -28.38 -37.90
C ALA A 7 -28.18 -29.26 -36.88
N LEU A 8 -26.91 -28.91 -36.70
CA LEU A 8 -26.02 -29.20 -35.57
C LEU A 8 -26.57 -28.62 -34.24
N PHE A 9 -26.21 -29.24 -33.11
CA PHE A 9 -25.81 -28.49 -31.91
C PHE A 9 -24.66 -29.18 -31.15
N CYS A 10 -23.51 -28.51 -31.13
CA CYS A 10 -22.41 -28.69 -30.19
C CYS A 10 -22.69 -27.88 -28.91
N ALA A 11 -22.30 -28.39 -27.75
CA ALA A 11 -21.79 -27.60 -26.61
C ALA A 11 -21.04 -28.59 -25.70
N VAL A 12 -19.75 -28.83 -25.97
CA VAL A 12 -18.61 -28.16 -25.31
C VAL A 12 -18.74 -28.21 -23.79
N LEU A 13 -17.99 -29.14 -23.18
CA LEU A 13 -17.58 -29.05 -21.79
C LEU A 13 -16.91 -27.68 -21.59
N ALA A 14 -17.55 -26.79 -20.84
CA ALA A 14 -16.82 -25.74 -20.16
C ALA A 14 -15.99 -26.44 -19.08
N ALA A 15 -14.76 -26.82 -19.41
CA ALA A 15 -13.72 -26.90 -18.41
C ALA A 15 -13.66 -25.50 -17.79
N ALA A 16 -14.19 -25.36 -16.58
CA ALA A 16 -13.88 -24.22 -15.74
C ALA A 16 -12.35 -24.19 -15.66
N TRP A 17 -11.72 -23.28 -16.41
CA TRP A 17 -10.35 -22.91 -16.12
C TRP A 17 -10.33 -22.55 -14.64
N ALA A 18 -9.42 -23.15 -13.89
CA ALA A 18 -9.08 -22.67 -12.57
C ALA A 18 -8.55 -21.25 -12.76
N ALA A 19 -9.45 -20.26 -12.74
CA ALA A 19 -9.09 -18.94 -12.28
C ALA A 19 -8.56 -19.18 -10.86
N GLU A 20 -7.32 -18.79 -10.61
CA GLU A 20 -6.85 -18.73 -9.23
C GLU A 20 -7.83 -17.82 -8.48
N ALA A 21 -8.50 -18.37 -7.47
CA ALA A 21 -9.54 -17.66 -6.76
C ALA A 21 -8.97 -16.33 -6.26
N GLY A 22 -9.65 -15.22 -6.56
CA GLY A 22 -9.29 -13.91 -6.04
C GLY A 22 -9.39 -13.87 -4.51
N ILE A 23 -8.77 -12.86 -3.90
CA ILE A 23 -8.82 -12.65 -2.45
C ILE A 23 -9.70 -11.43 -2.18
N ALA A 24 -10.75 -11.60 -1.39
CA ALA A 24 -11.52 -10.50 -0.82
C ALA A 24 -11.33 -10.46 0.69
N TYR A 25 -11.08 -9.28 1.25
CA TYR A 25 -10.80 -9.11 2.67
C TYR A 25 -11.36 -7.81 3.24
N THR A 26 -11.65 -7.81 4.54
CA THR A 26 -11.97 -6.62 5.33
C THR A 26 -10.85 -6.40 6.34
N MET A 27 -10.27 -5.20 6.37
CA MET A 27 -9.15 -4.86 7.25
C MET A 27 -9.49 -3.62 8.09
N GLN A 28 -9.13 -3.64 9.36
CA GLN A 28 -9.16 -2.47 10.23
C GLN A 28 -7.76 -1.89 10.35
N VAL A 29 -7.65 -0.57 10.21
CA VAL A 29 -6.42 0.19 10.40
C VAL A 29 -6.65 1.17 11.54
N SER A 30 -5.67 1.30 12.43
CA SER A 30 -5.66 2.31 13.48
C SER A 30 -4.27 2.88 13.62
N SER A 31 -4.18 4.17 13.91
CA SER A 31 -2.90 4.84 14.13
C SER A 31 -3.01 5.70 15.39
N ASP A 32 -2.08 5.50 16.31
CA ASP A 32 -1.92 6.26 17.53
C ASP A 32 -0.59 7.04 17.48
N GLY A 33 -0.63 8.31 17.87
CA GLY A 33 0.57 9.14 17.94
C GLY A 33 0.87 9.93 16.65
N GLY A 34 1.36 11.14 16.87
CA GLY A 34 1.52 12.17 15.85
C GLY A 34 1.10 13.50 16.44
N GLY A 35 1.97 14.51 16.43
CA GLY A 35 1.62 15.86 16.89
C GLY A 35 0.42 16.41 16.12
N GLN A 36 -0.09 17.57 16.57
CA GLN A 36 -1.32 18.26 16.15
C GLN A 36 -1.49 18.52 14.62
N GLN A 37 -0.53 18.10 13.78
CA GLN A 37 -0.48 18.31 12.34
C GLN A 37 -0.35 17.01 11.51
N GLY A 38 -0.33 15.83 12.14
CA GLY A 38 -0.11 14.56 11.44
C GLY A 38 -0.59 13.33 12.19
N GLY A 39 -1.58 13.48 13.08
CA GLY A 39 -2.28 12.32 13.66
C GLY A 39 -2.83 11.47 12.52
N GLY A 40 -2.44 10.20 12.48
CA GLY A 40 -2.99 9.25 11.52
C GLY A 40 -4.52 9.22 11.62
N PRO A 41 -5.22 8.66 10.61
CA PRO A 41 -6.64 8.45 10.75
C PRO A 41 -6.86 7.67 12.06
N GLY A 42 -7.93 8.01 12.78
CA GLY A 42 -8.42 7.12 13.82
C GLY A 42 -8.73 5.73 13.24
N LYS A 43 -9.51 4.93 13.95
CA LYS A 43 -9.91 3.62 13.41
C LYS A 43 -10.61 3.78 12.04
N MET A 44 -10.09 3.13 11.01
CA MET A 44 -10.61 3.09 9.64
C MET A 44 -10.82 1.64 9.22
N THR A 45 -11.88 1.38 8.46
CA THR A 45 -12.11 0.06 7.85
C THR A 45 -11.88 0.14 6.35
N LEU A 46 -11.19 -0.85 5.81
CA LEU A 46 -10.88 -0.99 4.39
C LEU A 46 -11.47 -2.30 3.88
N LYS A 47 -11.94 -2.30 2.64
CA LYS A 47 -12.31 -3.52 1.92
C LYS A 47 -11.40 -3.70 0.72
N GLY A 48 -10.64 -4.79 0.71
CA GLY A 48 -9.72 -5.13 -0.35
C GLY A 48 -10.25 -6.26 -1.22
N MET A 49 -9.94 -6.18 -2.50
CA MET A 49 -10.21 -7.19 -3.51
C MET A 49 -8.97 -7.31 -4.38
N ILE A 50 -8.49 -8.53 -4.59
CA ILE A 50 -7.29 -8.83 -5.39
C ILE A 50 -7.63 -9.96 -6.34
N GLN A 51 -7.43 -9.76 -7.63
CA GLN A 51 -7.49 -10.84 -8.61
C GLN A 51 -6.52 -10.57 -9.74
N ASP A 52 -5.74 -11.59 -10.10
CA ASP A 52 -4.67 -11.51 -11.08
C ASP A 52 -3.73 -10.33 -10.74
N ASP A 53 -3.58 -9.40 -11.68
CA ASP A 53 -2.77 -8.19 -11.58
C ASP A 53 -3.52 -6.96 -11.09
N ASN A 54 -4.75 -7.12 -10.58
CA ASN A 54 -5.60 -6.01 -10.19
C ASN A 54 -5.91 -6.04 -8.69
N ALA A 55 -5.93 -4.86 -8.08
CA ALA A 55 -6.41 -4.62 -6.72
C ALA A 55 -7.46 -3.53 -6.71
N ARG A 56 -8.39 -3.64 -5.78
CA ARG A 56 -9.28 -2.54 -5.40
C ARG A 56 -9.32 -2.45 -3.88
N ILE A 57 -9.11 -1.25 -3.36
CA ILE A 57 -9.14 -0.95 -1.92
C ILE A 57 -10.17 0.14 -1.70
N GLU A 58 -11.27 -0.19 -1.06
CA GLU A 58 -12.35 0.73 -0.73
C GLU A 58 -12.19 1.25 0.69
N PHE A 59 -12.34 2.57 0.87
CA PHE A 59 -12.23 3.21 2.16
C PHE A 59 -13.61 3.35 2.80
N GLN A 60 -13.82 2.76 3.98
CA GLN A 60 -15.05 2.91 4.75
C GLN A 60 -14.86 3.94 5.87
N GLY A 61 -15.62 5.04 5.81
CA GLY A 61 -15.59 6.08 6.85
C GLY A 61 -15.87 7.50 6.32
N GLN A 62 -15.85 8.48 7.23
CA GLN A 62 -15.93 9.90 6.86
C GLN A 62 -14.67 10.34 6.10
N SER A 63 -14.85 11.26 5.17
CA SER A 63 -13.79 11.95 4.43
C SER A 63 -12.71 12.47 5.39
N GLY A 64 -11.46 12.04 5.22
CA GLY A 64 -10.33 12.41 6.06
C GLY A 64 -9.02 12.23 5.31
N HIS A 65 -8.04 13.10 5.58
CA HIS A 65 -6.69 13.06 4.99
C HIS A 65 -6.64 13.11 3.45
N GLY A 66 -7.49 13.94 2.83
CA GLY A 66 -7.48 14.16 1.38
C GLY A 66 -8.12 13.03 0.55
N MET A 67 -8.75 12.05 1.20
CA MET A 67 -9.55 11.01 0.54
C MET A 67 -11.05 11.35 0.62
N PRO A 68 -11.77 11.35 -0.51
CA PRO A 68 -13.22 11.52 -0.53
C PRO A 68 -13.92 10.32 0.12
N ALA A 69 -15.01 10.57 0.83
CA ALA A 69 -15.79 9.50 1.46
C ALA A 69 -16.33 8.54 0.38
N GLY A 70 -16.17 7.23 0.58
CA GLY A 70 -16.59 6.22 -0.40
C GLY A 70 -15.68 6.11 -1.64
N GLY A 71 -14.57 6.84 -1.68
CA GLY A 71 -13.54 6.65 -2.69
C GLY A 71 -12.87 5.28 -2.61
N TYR A 72 -12.17 4.91 -3.68
CA TYR A 72 -11.38 3.67 -3.72
C TYR A 72 -10.08 3.86 -4.49
N MET A 73 -9.07 3.10 -4.10
CA MET A 73 -7.85 2.93 -4.86
C MET A 73 -8.00 1.74 -5.79
N LEU A 74 -7.56 1.91 -7.04
CA LEU A 74 -7.51 0.85 -8.04
C LEU A 74 -6.06 0.66 -8.48
N ILE A 75 -5.55 -0.55 -8.33
CA ILE A 75 -4.24 -0.95 -8.82
C ILE A 75 -4.49 -1.88 -10.00
N LYS A 76 -3.82 -1.63 -11.12
CA LYS A 76 -3.93 -2.45 -12.33
C LYS A 76 -2.55 -2.81 -12.85
N GLU A 77 -2.50 -3.91 -13.60
CA GLU A 77 -1.30 -4.34 -14.32
C GLU A 77 -0.11 -4.48 -13.37
N GLY A 78 -0.33 -5.11 -12.21
CA GLY A 78 0.72 -5.42 -11.25
C GLY A 78 1.35 -4.16 -10.62
N GLY A 79 0.59 -3.08 -10.49
CA GLY A 79 1.09 -1.81 -9.93
C GLY A 79 1.58 -0.81 -10.97
N ALA A 80 1.64 -1.17 -12.26
CA ALA A 80 2.06 -0.25 -13.31
C ALA A 80 1.12 0.96 -13.46
N LYS A 81 -0.16 0.79 -13.11
CA LYS A 81 -1.17 1.85 -13.10
C LYS A 81 -1.89 1.85 -11.77
N THR A 82 -1.83 2.98 -11.06
CA THR A 82 -2.59 3.18 -9.84
C THR A 82 -3.52 4.37 -10.02
N TYR A 83 -4.76 4.21 -9.59
CA TYR A 83 -5.79 5.25 -9.67
C TYR A 83 -6.38 5.51 -8.30
N MET A 84 -6.59 6.77 -7.97
CA MET A 84 -7.46 7.17 -6.89
C MET A 84 -8.81 7.58 -7.47
N VAL A 85 -9.88 6.90 -7.09
CA VAL A 85 -11.21 7.13 -7.65
C VAL A 85 -12.11 7.78 -6.60
N ASP A 86 -12.65 8.93 -6.98
CA ASP A 86 -13.67 9.67 -6.24
C ASP A 86 -15.04 9.37 -6.84
N THR A 87 -15.84 8.59 -6.11
CA THR A 87 -17.17 8.20 -6.55
C THR A 87 -18.20 9.32 -6.42
N GLU A 88 -17.99 10.27 -5.52
CA GLU A 88 -18.91 11.39 -5.27
C GLU A 88 -18.81 12.41 -6.40
N ASN A 89 -17.58 12.81 -6.74
CA ASN A 89 -17.32 13.79 -7.80
C ASN A 89 -17.20 13.18 -9.19
N LYS A 90 -17.34 11.84 -9.32
CA LYS A 90 -17.19 11.09 -10.57
C LYS A 90 -15.89 11.43 -11.30
N MET A 91 -14.80 11.35 -10.57
CA MET A 91 -13.48 11.68 -11.09
C MET A 91 -12.44 10.72 -10.56
N TYR A 92 -11.30 10.66 -11.25
CA TYR A 92 -10.18 9.87 -10.79
C TYR A 92 -8.87 10.59 -11.06
N PHE A 93 -7.87 10.25 -10.26
CA PHE A 93 -6.49 10.68 -10.46
C PHE A 93 -5.67 9.45 -10.85
N SER A 94 -4.87 9.58 -11.89
CA SER A 94 -3.88 8.56 -12.27
C SER A 94 -2.56 8.90 -11.61
N MET A 95 -1.97 7.94 -10.91
CA MET A 95 -0.59 8.01 -10.44
C MET A 95 0.22 7.13 -11.39
N ASN A 96 0.78 7.76 -12.42
CA ASN A 96 1.46 7.04 -13.50
C ASN A 96 2.97 6.91 -13.21
N THR A 97 3.68 6.21 -14.09
CA THR A 97 5.13 6.00 -13.99
C THR A 97 5.95 7.30 -14.05
N LYS A 98 5.43 8.36 -14.67
CA LYS A 98 6.06 9.69 -14.66
C LYS A 98 5.94 10.35 -13.29
N ASP A 99 4.78 10.29 -12.64
CA ASP A 99 4.62 10.81 -11.27
C ASP A 99 5.48 10.03 -10.28
N ALA A 100 5.57 8.70 -10.46
CA ALA A 100 6.49 7.86 -9.70
C ALA A 100 7.97 8.22 -9.95
N ALA A 101 8.35 8.54 -11.18
CA ALA A 101 9.70 9.00 -11.53
C ALA A 101 10.01 10.39 -10.96
N ASP A 102 9.05 11.31 -10.96
CA ASP A 102 9.18 12.64 -10.35
C ASP A 102 9.30 12.51 -8.82
N MET A 103 8.54 11.60 -8.21
CA MET A 103 8.66 11.26 -6.78
C MET A 103 10.00 10.57 -6.46
N ALA A 104 10.47 9.65 -7.31
CA ALA A 104 11.78 9.03 -7.18
C ALA A 104 12.91 10.06 -7.35
N GLY A 105 12.77 11.02 -8.26
CA GLY A 105 13.67 12.15 -8.42
C GLY A 105 13.74 13.04 -7.17
N ALA A 106 12.60 13.27 -6.50
CA ALA A 106 12.57 13.94 -5.21
C ALA A 106 13.28 13.10 -4.12
N MET A 107 13.17 11.77 -4.16
CA MET A 107 13.90 10.87 -3.26
C MET A 107 15.40 10.75 -3.56
N MET A 108 15.87 11.04 -4.77
CA MET A 108 17.31 11.07 -5.11
C MET A 108 18.09 12.14 -4.32
N GLY A 109 17.42 13.17 -3.81
CA GLY A 109 18.00 14.16 -2.88
C GLY A 109 18.11 13.66 -1.43
N MET A 110 17.60 12.46 -1.14
CA MET A 110 17.61 11.83 0.16
C MET A 110 18.68 10.73 0.19
N LYS A 111 19.67 10.91 1.06
CA LYS A 111 20.71 9.92 1.29
C LYS A 111 20.34 9.12 2.53
N VAL A 112 20.38 7.80 2.41
CA VAL A 112 20.21 6.89 3.54
C VAL A 112 21.56 6.29 3.91
N SER A 113 21.86 6.25 5.20
CA SER A 113 23.05 5.63 5.76
C SER A 113 22.72 4.84 7.02
N ASP A 114 23.70 4.09 7.52
CA ASP A 114 23.61 3.38 8.81
C ASP A 114 22.41 2.42 8.89
N VAL A 115 22.06 1.80 7.75
CA VAL A 115 20.95 0.84 7.69
C VAL A 115 21.31 -0.40 8.49
N SER A 116 20.48 -0.69 9.48
CA SER A 116 20.46 -1.95 10.22
C SER A 116 19.08 -2.57 10.06
N VAL A 117 19.05 -3.85 9.71
CA VAL A 117 17.82 -4.64 9.71
C VAL A 117 18.08 -5.92 10.47
N GLU A 118 17.30 -6.17 11.51
CA GLU A 118 17.44 -7.31 12.40
C GLU A 118 16.09 -7.99 12.57
N LYS A 119 16.03 -9.30 12.29
CA LYS A 119 14.89 -10.14 12.65
C LYS A 119 15.04 -10.55 14.12
N THR A 120 14.18 -9.99 14.97
CA THR A 120 14.24 -10.19 16.42
C THR A 120 13.34 -11.32 16.91
N LEU A 121 12.38 -11.76 16.09
CA LEU A 121 11.50 -12.90 16.38
C LEU A 121 11.09 -13.59 15.07
N ASP A 122 10.99 -14.93 15.10
CA ASP A 122 10.38 -15.74 14.05
C ASP A 122 9.92 -17.06 14.68
N GLU A 123 8.62 -17.15 14.98
CA GLU A 123 8.03 -18.28 15.69
C GLU A 123 6.66 -18.67 15.12
N ASP A 124 6.10 -19.76 15.61
CA ASP A 124 4.72 -20.12 15.35
C ASP A 124 3.79 -19.07 15.98
N GLY A 125 2.99 -18.40 15.15
CA GLY A 125 2.05 -17.36 15.59
C GLY A 125 0.64 -17.87 15.88
N GLY A 126 0.43 -19.20 15.87
CA GLY A 126 -0.86 -19.84 16.02
C GLY A 126 -1.75 -19.72 14.78
N LYS A 127 -3.05 -19.53 14.98
CA LYS A 127 -4.02 -19.42 13.90
C LYS A 127 -4.79 -18.11 13.94
N ILE A 128 -4.91 -17.46 12.79
CA ILE A 128 -5.76 -16.28 12.57
C ILE A 128 -6.68 -16.58 11.39
N LEU A 129 -7.99 -16.37 11.56
CA LEU A 129 -9.01 -16.69 10.55
C LEU A 129 -8.94 -18.14 10.01
N GLY A 130 -8.47 -19.07 10.83
CA GLY A 130 -8.29 -20.49 10.46
C GLY A 130 -6.97 -20.82 9.76
N TYR A 131 -6.20 -19.80 9.33
CA TYR A 131 -4.89 -19.98 8.71
C TYR A 131 -3.81 -20.06 9.78
N GLN A 132 -2.88 -21.00 9.60
CA GLN A 132 -1.64 -21.03 10.38
C GLN A 132 -0.79 -19.82 10.00
N VAL A 133 -0.29 -19.09 11.00
CA VAL A 133 0.52 -17.90 10.80
C VAL A 133 1.91 -18.05 11.42
N ARG A 134 2.90 -17.41 10.81
CA ARG A 134 4.21 -17.15 11.42
C ARG A 134 4.20 -15.79 12.06
N HIS A 135 4.70 -15.70 13.29
CA HIS A 135 4.85 -14.45 14.03
C HIS A 135 6.29 -13.96 13.90
N VAL A 136 6.46 -12.82 13.24
CA VAL A 136 7.77 -12.26 12.88
C VAL A 136 7.89 -10.86 13.47
N LYS A 137 9.03 -10.56 14.10
CA LYS A 137 9.39 -9.20 14.51
C LYS A 137 10.68 -8.77 13.83
N ILE A 138 10.68 -7.55 13.32
CA ILE A 138 11.81 -6.96 12.63
C ILE A 138 12.04 -5.58 13.20
N ARG A 139 13.31 -5.27 13.44
CA ARG A 139 13.75 -3.93 13.76
C ARG A 139 14.56 -3.39 12.60
N THR A 140 14.14 -2.26 12.07
CA THR A 140 14.85 -1.51 11.04
C THR A 140 15.27 -0.17 11.62
N SER A 141 16.53 0.21 11.47
CA SER A 141 16.98 1.56 11.80
C SER A 141 17.86 2.10 10.70
N TYR A 142 17.77 3.40 10.45
CA TYR A 142 18.61 4.08 9.47
C TYR A 142 18.68 5.57 9.77
N THR A 143 19.66 6.22 9.16
CA THR A 143 19.76 7.67 9.11
C THR A 143 19.27 8.15 7.75
N MET A 144 18.39 9.14 7.75
CA MET A 144 18.06 9.93 6.56
C MET A 144 18.80 11.28 6.60
N GLU A 145 19.47 11.59 5.50
CA GLU A 145 20.06 12.90 5.21
C GLU A 145 19.31 13.52 4.04
N MET A 146 18.79 14.73 4.22
CA MET A 146 18.11 15.49 3.17
C MET A 146 18.73 16.89 3.05
N ASN A 147 18.87 17.38 1.83
CA ASN A 147 19.27 18.77 1.60
C ASN A 147 18.02 19.63 1.39
N VAL A 148 17.78 20.57 2.31
CA VAL A 148 16.68 21.52 2.21
C VAL A 148 17.28 22.93 2.12
N MET A 149 17.11 23.56 0.96
CA MET A 149 17.59 24.93 0.68
C MET A 149 19.08 25.15 0.98
N GLY A 150 19.93 24.14 0.75
CA GLY A 150 21.38 24.22 0.98
C GLY A 150 21.84 23.79 2.38
N ASN A 151 20.90 23.52 3.30
CA ASN A 151 21.21 22.99 4.62
C ASN A 151 21.00 21.47 4.65
N GLN A 152 22.01 20.74 5.11
CA GLN A 152 21.88 19.31 5.37
C GLN A 152 21.12 19.08 6.67
N MET A 153 19.97 18.40 6.58
CA MET A 153 19.21 17.93 7.72
C MET A 153 19.43 16.43 7.87
N LYS A 154 19.78 15.99 9.09
CA LYS A 154 19.99 14.59 9.44
C LYS A 154 18.93 14.16 10.46
N SER A 155 18.19 13.11 10.16
CA SER A 155 17.20 12.51 11.04
C SER A 155 17.47 11.02 11.20
N SER A 156 17.27 10.48 12.39
CA SER A 156 17.31 9.03 12.60
C SER A 156 15.91 8.45 12.61
N VAL A 157 15.77 7.25 12.05
CA VAL A 157 14.54 6.49 12.04
C VAL A 157 14.80 5.14 12.71
N ALA A 158 13.88 4.75 13.58
CA ALA A 158 13.78 3.41 14.12
C ALA A 158 12.34 2.91 13.90
N GLN A 159 12.22 1.74 13.29
CA GLN A 159 10.97 1.08 12.97
C GLN A 159 10.99 -0.33 13.55
N GLU A 160 9.93 -0.70 14.25
CA GLU A 160 9.68 -2.07 14.69
C GLU A 160 8.40 -2.55 14.04
N ASP A 161 8.50 -3.60 13.23
CA ASP A 161 7.37 -4.25 12.59
C ASP A 161 7.16 -5.62 13.21
N GLU A 162 5.96 -5.84 13.73
CA GLU A 162 5.48 -7.11 14.26
C GLU A 162 4.34 -7.61 13.36
N MET A 163 4.49 -8.80 12.80
CA MET A 163 3.59 -9.33 11.77
C MET A 163 3.18 -10.76 12.05
N TRP A 164 1.94 -11.08 11.72
CA TRP A 164 1.41 -12.44 11.67
C TRP A 164 1.07 -12.77 10.21
N VAL A 165 1.91 -13.57 9.58
CA VAL A 165 1.88 -13.83 8.14
C VAL A 165 1.37 -15.25 7.87
N ALA A 166 0.30 -15.36 7.08
CA ALA A 166 -0.22 -16.63 6.61
C ALA A 166 0.53 -17.06 5.34
N ASP A 167 1.38 -18.10 5.45
CA ASP A 167 2.12 -18.63 4.30
C ASP A 167 1.23 -19.40 3.32
N GLY A 168 0.05 -19.85 3.77
CA GLY A 168 -0.92 -20.61 2.98
C GLY A 168 -1.73 -19.78 1.97
N ILE A 169 -1.69 -18.45 2.08
CA ILE A 169 -2.38 -17.54 1.17
C ILE A 169 -1.35 -16.98 0.19
N LYS A 170 -1.46 -17.36 -1.08
CA LYS A 170 -0.62 -16.79 -2.13
C LYS A 170 -1.27 -15.53 -2.66
N LEU A 171 -0.56 -14.41 -2.56
CA LEU A 171 -0.92 -13.20 -3.27
C LEU A 171 -0.60 -13.40 -4.76
N PRO A 172 -1.59 -13.32 -5.67
CA PRO A 172 -1.32 -13.38 -7.10
C PRO A 172 -0.37 -12.25 -7.48
N ASN A 173 0.66 -12.58 -8.25
CA ASN A 173 1.62 -11.62 -8.81
C ASN A 173 2.29 -10.67 -7.77
N ALA A 174 2.44 -11.10 -6.51
CA ALA A 174 3.06 -10.31 -5.45
C ALA A 174 4.44 -9.73 -5.84
N ASP A 175 5.23 -10.49 -6.61
CA ASP A 175 6.53 -10.02 -7.10
C ASP A 175 6.41 -8.88 -8.11
N GLU A 176 5.39 -8.89 -8.99
CA GLU A 176 5.09 -7.83 -9.96
C GLU A 176 4.70 -6.54 -9.24
N TRP A 177 3.84 -6.64 -8.23
CA TRP A 177 3.36 -5.49 -7.43
C TRP A 177 4.50 -4.75 -6.74
N MET A 178 5.58 -5.46 -6.42
CA MET A 178 6.76 -4.89 -5.78
C MET A 178 7.80 -4.35 -6.79
N LYS A 179 7.65 -4.59 -8.10
CA LYS A 179 8.63 -4.14 -9.11
C LYS A 179 8.76 -2.62 -9.23
N PRO A 180 7.67 -1.82 -9.28
CA PRO A 180 7.78 -0.37 -9.37
C PRO A 180 8.55 0.22 -8.18
N LEU A 181 8.29 -0.30 -6.97
CA LEU A 181 9.01 0.11 -5.75
C LEU A 181 10.51 -0.27 -5.83
N LYS A 182 10.85 -1.46 -6.32
CA LYS A 182 12.24 -1.90 -6.51
C LYS A 182 13.01 -1.05 -7.52
N GLY A 183 12.35 -0.60 -8.60
CA GLY A 183 12.98 0.22 -9.64
C GLY A 183 13.26 1.66 -9.20
N ALA A 184 12.46 2.19 -8.28
CA ALA A 184 12.58 3.55 -7.76
C ALA A 184 13.60 3.67 -6.60
N LEU A 185 13.88 2.58 -5.88
CA LEU A 185 14.73 2.58 -4.69
C LEU A 185 16.18 2.18 -5.04
N GLY A 186 17.08 3.16 -5.12
CA GLY A 186 18.51 2.94 -5.28
C GLY A 186 19.27 2.83 -3.95
N GLY A 187 20.47 2.24 -3.99
CA GLY A 187 21.42 2.28 -2.86
C GLY A 187 20.94 1.56 -1.59
N GLU A 188 21.13 2.18 -0.43
CA GLU A 188 20.80 1.61 0.89
C GLU A 188 19.30 1.33 1.10
N PHE A 189 18.41 2.01 0.36
CA PHE A 189 16.97 1.69 0.36
C PHE A 189 16.68 0.28 -0.15
N LYS A 190 17.52 -0.25 -1.04
CA LYS A 190 17.38 -1.63 -1.53
C LYS A 190 17.54 -2.64 -0.40
N LYS A 191 18.44 -2.41 0.55
CA LYS A 191 18.63 -3.32 1.71
C LYS A 191 17.37 -3.38 2.57
N ILE A 192 16.71 -2.25 2.78
CA ILE A 192 15.45 -2.16 3.51
C ILE A 192 14.35 -2.92 2.75
N ALA A 193 14.23 -2.68 1.44
CA ALA A 193 13.23 -3.33 0.60
C ALA A 193 13.43 -4.86 0.49
N ASP A 194 14.66 -5.32 0.34
CA ASP A 194 15.00 -6.75 0.27
C ASP A 194 14.67 -7.47 1.59
N ALA A 195 15.00 -6.85 2.74
CA ALA A 195 14.66 -7.40 4.04
C ALA A 195 13.13 -7.45 4.24
N GLN A 196 12.42 -6.37 3.93
CA GLN A 196 10.95 -6.34 3.97
C GLN A 196 10.34 -7.45 3.11
N LYS A 197 10.86 -7.68 1.90
CA LYS A 197 10.40 -8.75 1.01
C LYS A 197 10.60 -10.13 1.65
N GLU A 198 11.77 -10.37 2.23
CA GLU A 198 12.08 -11.68 2.82
C GLU A 198 11.10 -12.04 3.94
N HIS A 199 10.73 -11.04 4.75
CA HIS A 199 9.89 -11.26 5.91
C HIS A 199 8.39 -11.24 5.62
N MET A 200 7.94 -10.56 4.56
CA MET A 200 6.54 -10.53 4.11
C MET A 200 6.19 -11.64 3.11
N LYS A 201 6.88 -12.79 3.14
CA LYS A 201 6.49 -13.95 2.32
C LYS A 201 5.16 -14.51 2.82
N GLY A 202 4.08 -14.25 2.09
CA GLY A 202 2.72 -14.69 2.40
C GLY A 202 1.75 -13.51 2.51
N PHE A 203 0.59 -13.74 3.12
CA PHE A 203 -0.41 -12.69 3.34
C PHE A 203 -0.42 -12.25 4.81
N PRO A 204 -0.08 -10.99 5.14
CA PRO A 204 -0.14 -10.51 6.52
C PRO A 204 -1.60 -10.40 6.96
N LEU A 205 -1.97 -11.15 8.01
CA LEU A 205 -3.30 -11.06 8.64
C LEU A 205 -3.34 -10.06 9.78
N LYS A 206 -2.17 -9.72 10.34
CA LYS A 206 -2.02 -8.66 11.32
C LYS A 206 -0.63 -8.05 11.22
N MET A 207 -0.56 -6.74 11.41
CA MET A 207 0.68 -5.97 11.43
C MET A 207 0.58 -4.88 12.50
N VAL A 208 1.62 -4.74 13.30
CA VAL A 208 1.82 -3.63 14.23
C VAL A 208 3.15 -3.00 13.90
N SER A 209 3.13 -1.72 13.54
CA SER A 209 4.33 -0.95 13.20
C SER A 209 4.51 0.18 14.19
N LEU A 210 5.66 0.22 14.85
CA LEU A 210 6.09 1.33 15.70
C LEU A 210 7.18 2.10 14.97
N HIS A 211 6.87 3.30 14.53
CA HIS A 211 7.80 4.17 13.83
C HIS A 211 8.20 5.34 14.72
N THR A 212 9.49 5.47 15.00
CA THR A 212 10.08 6.58 15.74
C THR A 212 11.05 7.33 14.86
N SER A 213 10.79 8.62 14.65
CA SER A 213 11.69 9.53 13.96
C SER A 213 12.26 10.54 14.95
N THR A 214 13.56 10.80 14.87
CA THR A 214 14.23 11.86 15.62
C THR A 214 14.71 12.92 14.64
N ASN A 215 14.23 14.14 14.80
CA ASN A 215 14.61 15.24 13.93
C ASN A 215 16.02 15.79 14.30
N PRO A 216 16.61 16.68 13.48
CA PRO A 216 17.93 17.25 13.75
C PRO A 216 18.05 18.01 15.08
N MET A 217 16.92 18.46 15.66
CA MET A 217 16.86 19.13 16.96
C MET A 217 16.79 18.15 18.14
N GLY A 218 16.85 16.85 17.88
CA GLY A 218 16.75 15.80 18.90
C GLY A 218 15.32 15.53 19.38
N GLN A 219 14.31 16.13 18.75
CA GLN A 219 12.91 15.87 19.11
C GLN A 219 12.46 14.56 18.47
N THR A 220 11.84 13.70 19.27
CA THR A 220 11.31 12.41 18.83
C THR A 220 9.82 12.50 18.56
N GLN A 221 9.39 11.78 17.53
CA GLN A 221 7.99 11.53 17.25
C GLN A 221 7.82 10.03 17.04
N THR A 222 6.93 9.44 17.83
CA THR A 222 6.57 8.02 17.70
C THR A 222 5.12 7.91 17.23
N THR A 223 4.92 7.08 16.21
CA THR A 223 3.62 6.71 15.69
C THR A 223 3.52 5.20 15.71
N LYS A 224 2.41 4.69 16.25
CA LYS A 224 2.07 3.27 16.23
C LYS A 224 0.91 3.07 15.28
N SER A 225 1.07 2.20 14.29
CA SER A 225 0.01 1.76 13.39
C SER A 225 -0.32 0.30 13.66
N THR A 226 -1.59 -0.07 13.63
CA THR A 226 -2.05 -1.46 13.66
C THR A 226 -2.98 -1.71 12.49
N MET A 227 -2.72 -2.77 11.75
CA MET A 227 -3.55 -3.30 10.69
C MET A 227 -3.97 -4.72 11.05
N GLU A 228 -5.26 -5.03 10.93
CA GLU A 228 -5.80 -6.35 11.24
C GLU A 228 -6.86 -6.76 10.23
N VAL A 229 -6.65 -7.90 9.59
CA VAL A 229 -7.60 -8.53 8.69
C VAL A 229 -8.64 -9.26 9.54
N THR A 230 -9.90 -8.83 9.40
CA THR A 230 -11.02 -9.32 10.21
C THR A 230 -11.92 -10.27 9.44
N GLU A 231 -11.89 -10.20 8.11
CA GLU A 231 -12.59 -11.12 7.22
C GLU A 231 -11.68 -11.40 6.02
N LEU A 232 -11.67 -12.64 5.55
CA LEU A 232 -10.95 -13.07 4.36
C LEU A 232 -11.72 -14.20 3.66
N ALA A 233 -11.82 -14.12 2.34
CA ALA A 233 -12.44 -15.13 1.51
C ALA A 233 -11.71 -15.25 0.17
N GLU A 234 -11.48 -16.49 -0.25
CA GLU A 234 -10.99 -16.83 -1.59
C GLU A 234 -12.20 -17.05 -2.50
N LYS A 235 -12.37 -16.21 -3.52
CA LYS A 235 -13.48 -16.25 -4.47
C LYS A 235 -13.14 -15.55 -5.78
N ASP A 236 -13.83 -15.93 -6.85
CA ASP A 236 -13.78 -15.16 -8.09
C ASP A 236 -14.40 -13.77 -7.89
N ILE A 237 -13.65 -12.75 -8.31
CA ILE A 237 -14.01 -11.34 -8.28
C ILE A 237 -14.34 -10.91 -9.72
N PRO A 238 -15.55 -10.39 -9.97
CA PRO A 238 -15.94 -9.94 -11.30
C PRO A 238 -14.98 -8.86 -11.83
N ALA A 239 -14.54 -9.00 -13.08
CA ALA A 239 -13.62 -8.04 -13.71
C ALA A 239 -14.13 -6.57 -13.68
N GLY A 240 -15.45 -6.38 -13.69
CA GLY A 240 -16.08 -5.07 -13.56
C GLY A 240 -15.77 -4.34 -12.25
N MET A 241 -15.38 -5.06 -11.18
CA MET A 241 -14.95 -4.44 -9.92
C MET A 241 -13.66 -3.63 -10.09
N PHE A 242 -12.83 -3.99 -11.09
CA PHE A 242 -11.56 -3.34 -11.41
C PHE A 242 -11.65 -2.35 -12.59
N ALA A 243 -12.88 -1.98 -12.99
CA ALA A 243 -13.11 -0.95 -13.99
C ALA A 243 -13.33 0.42 -13.31
N ILE A 244 -12.86 1.47 -13.97
CA ILE A 244 -13.31 2.84 -13.68
C ILE A 244 -14.58 3.04 -14.53
N PRO A 245 -15.69 3.53 -13.95
CA PRO A 245 -16.91 3.75 -14.73
C PRO A 245 -16.68 4.77 -15.85
N ALA A 246 -17.31 4.55 -17.00
CA ALA A 246 -17.05 5.32 -18.22
C ALA A 246 -17.45 6.80 -18.13
N ASP A 247 -18.31 7.17 -17.18
CA ASP A 247 -18.74 8.55 -16.95
C ASP A 247 -17.79 9.34 -16.02
N TYR A 248 -16.71 8.73 -15.55
CA TYR A 248 -15.75 9.38 -14.66
C TYR A 248 -14.69 10.14 -15.46
N ARG A 249 -14.26 11.27 -14.91
CA ARG A 249 -13.28 12.16 -15.56
C ARG A 249 -11.92 12.09 -14.88
N GLU A 250 -10.87 11.97 -15.67
CA GLU A 250 -9.51 12.12 -15.16
C GLU A 250 -9.25 13.56 -14.72
N GLN A 251 -8.61 13.73 -13.57
CA GLN A 251 -8.06 15.00 -13.13
C GLN A 251 -6.57 14.85 -12.85
N ALA A 252 -5.83 15.95 -13.09
CA ALA A 252 -4.45 16.03 -12.67
C ALA A 252 -4.39 15.96 -11.14
N MET A 253 -3.41 15.24 -10.59
CA MET A 253 -3.19 15.27 -9.15
C MET A 253 -2.98 16.72 -8.70
N PRO A 254 -3.64 17.16 -7.61
CA PRO A 254 -3.30 18.43 -7.00
C PRO A 254 -1.81 18.42 -6.68
N GLN A 255 -1.08 19.47 -7.07
CA GLN A 255 0.32 19.58 -6.66
C GLN A 255 0.35 19.60 -5.13
N MET A 256 0.81 18.49 -4.53
CA MET A 256 1.10 18.45 -3.10
C MET A 256 2.18 19.50 -2.86
N PRO A 257 1.94 20.49 -1.98
CA PRO A 257 2.99 21.42 -1.60
C PRO A 257 4.17 20.60 -1.07
N GLY A 258 5.35 20.76 -1.70
CA GLY A 258 6.53 19.99 -1.31
C GLY A 258 6.81 20.12 0.20
N PRO A 259 7.46 19.12 0.83
CA PRO A 259 7.85 19.18 2.24
C PRO A 259 8.77 20.40 2.44
N GLY A 260 8.20 21.52 2.87
CA GLY A 260 8.83 22.84 2.84
C GLY A 260 7.84 23.99 2.68
N ALA A 261 6.62 23.73 2.22
CA ALA A 261 5.53 24.72 2.16
C ALA A 261 4.66 24.79 3.44
N GLY A 262 5.13 24.20 4.54
CA GLY A 262 4.58 24.47 5.86
C GLY A 262 4.83 25.94 6.20
N ARG A 263 3.77 26.73 6.29
CA ARG A 263 3.83 28.14 6.72
C ARG A 263 4.75 28.26 7.93
N MET A 264 5.85 29.01 7.77
CA MET A 264 6.63 29.45 8.93
C MET A 264 5.67 30.13 9.91
N PRO A 265 5.73 29.85 11.23
CA PRO A 265 5.04 30.70 12.18
C PRO A 265 5.56 32.12 12.00
N GLN A 266 4.67 33.04 11.63
CA GLN A 266 4.99 34.46 11.59
C GLN A 266 5.57 34.83 12.95
N ARG A 267 6.83 35.29 12.96
CA ARG A 267 7.38 35.98 14.12
C ARG A 267 6.46 37.16 14.41
N GLN A 268 5.66 37.06 15.47
CA GLN A 268 5.07 38.22 16.10
C GLN A 268 6.24 39.05 16.64
N ASN A 269 6.63 40.07 15.89
CA ASN A 269 7.48 41.14 16.42
C ASN A 269 6.66 41.85 17.50
N ARG A 270 7.16 41.84 18.72
CA ARG A 270 6.89 42.88 19.70
C ARG A 270 7.76 44.09 19.39
#